data_AF-G4RPG4-F1
#
_entry.id   AF-G4RPG4-F1
#
_cell.length_a   1.000
_cell.length_b   1.000
_cell.length_c   1.000
_cell.angle_alpha   90.00
_cell.angle_beta   90.00
_cell.angle_gamma   90.00
#
_symmetry.space_group_name_H-M   'P 1'
#
loop_
_entity.id
_entity.type
_entity.pdbx_description
1 polymer ?
#
loop_
_entity_poly.entity_id
_entity_poly.type
_entity_poly.pdbx_seq_one_letter_code
_entity_poly.pdbx_strand_id
1 'polypeptide(L)'
;MIVIDRGSEIRLVEDVEVVVSPLCRGQPPPLKLDRPAMEFFDEVVHDIYGERILPHLIDQKILGLDEMDPRLLLAQLPLKSSYIAFLLPYVGRAGRCINAYPTAVLASLAVLSRGVRSLAVDVRWDDRGIAKVSQMAMQIGAKLQLIAVRPLDLPGEIFVTEKVPFYLRRRIVGLARGDVDGAGRQFAPLIVRLQEEGTWEPVDYGLVLDKIAEVLGLRESVFNELVELGHVAYRSVVDLGVRPWQLSYLLKWDLLEPIAGGFRVGRKLLYLISLSERR
;
A
#
# COMPACT_ATOMS: atom_id res chain seq x y z
N MET A 1 -8.05 3.56 20.79
CA MET A 1 -7.92 4.87 21.49
C MET A 1 -7.83 5.97 20.46
N ILE A 2 -8.34 7.16 20.76
CA ILE A 2 -8.32 8.32 19.87
C ILE A 2 -7.66 9.49 20.61
N VAL A 3 -6.52 9.94 20.10
CA VAL A 3 -5.75 11.08 20.63
C VAL A 3 -6.06 12.31 19.80
N ILE A 4 -6.66 13.31 20.44
CA ILE A 4 -6.94 14.61 19.86
C ILE A 4 -5.71 15.49 20.07
N ASP A 5 -4.97 15.72 19.00
CA ASP A 5 -3.72 16.48 18.99
C ASP A 5 -3.66 17.41 17.78
N ARG A 6 -3.09 18.60 18.01
CA ARG A 6 -2.81 19.62 16.99
C ARG A 6 -1.37 20.13 17.06
N GLY A 7 -0.50 19.42 17.78
CA GLY A 7 0.91 19.73 17.85
C GLY A 7 1.66 19.26 16.60
N SER A 8 2.96 19.55 16.54
CA SER A 8 3.86 19.10 15.47
C SER A 8 4.49 17.74 15.74
N GLU A 9 4.45 17.27 16.99
CA GLU A 9 5.02 15.99 17.41
C GLU A 9 3.97 14.88 17.39
N ILE A 10 4.44 13.62 17.38
CA ILE A 10 3.58 12.44 17.52
C ILE A 10 3.45 12.14 19.02
N ARG A 11 2.23 12.27 19.55
CA ARG A 11 1.90 11.98 20.96
C ARG A 11 1.08 10.72 21.05
N LEU A 12 1.54 9.79 21.89
CA LEU A 12 0.88 8.52 22.15
C LEU A 12 0.40 8.44 23.60
N VAL A 13 -0.61 7.62 23.85
CA VAL A 13 -1.12 7.30 25.19
C VAL A 13 -0.36 6.11 25.77
N GLU A 14 -0.09 5.10 24.96
CA GLU A 14 0.74 3.93 25.30
C GLU A 14 1.81 3.71 24.21
N ASP A 15 2.88 2.99 24.55
CA ASP A 15 3.91 2.63 23.56
C ASP A 15 3.36 1.62 22.55
N VAL A 16 3.82 1.70 21.31
CA VAL A 16 3.37 0.85 20.20
C VAL A 16 4.54 0.25 19.43
N GLU A 17 4.31 -0.89 18.80
CA GLU A 17 5.29 -1.55 17.93
C GLU A 17 5.58 -0.69 16.68
N VAL A 18 4.54 -0.09 16.08
CA VAL A 18 4.68 0.73 14.86
C VAL A 18 3.87 2.02 14.96
N VAL A 19 4.43 3.09 14.40
CA VAL A 19 3.78 4.37 14.17
C VAL A 19 3.73 4.62 12.67
N VAL A 20 2.55 4.90 12.13
CA VAL A 20 2.35 5.36 10.75
C VAL A 20 2.05 6.85 10.79
N SER A 21 2.96 7.68 10.25
CA SER A 21 2.79 9.14 10.22
C SER A 21 3.50 9.77 9.03
N PRO A 22 2.96 10.87 8.45
CA PRO A 22 3.67 11.66 7.46
C PRO A 22 5.04 12.19 7.93
N LEU A 23 5.27 12.23 9.25
CA LEU A 23 6.52 12.68 9.86
C LEU A 23 7.62 11.60 9.88
N CYS A 24 7.27 10.34 9.61
CA CYS A 24 8.22 9.23 9.53
C CYS A 24 8.94 9.20 8.18
N ARG A 25 10.16 8.65 8.14
CA ARG A 25 10.94 8.47 6.90
C ARG A 25 10.90 7.05 6.33
N GLY A 26 10.56 6.05 7.14
CA GLY A 26 10.51 4.65 6.69
C GLY A 26 9.44 4.41 5.62
N GLN A 27 9.80 3.71 4.56
CA GLN A 27 8.85 3.33 3.51
C GLN A 27 7.87 2.25 4.01
N PRO A 28 6.59 2.29 3.62
CA PRO A 28 5.65 1.23 3.95
C PRO A 28 6.13 -0.15 3.47
N PRO A 29 5.93 -1.21 4.26
CA PRO A 29 6.24 -2.55 3.82
C PRO A 29 5.26 -3.01 2.73
N PRO A 30 5.65 -3.98 1.88
CA PRO A 30 4.71 -4.62 0.97
C PRO A 30 3.49 -5.16 1.71
N LEU A 31 2.32 -5.11 1.07
CA LEU A 31 1.11 -5.76 1.56
C LEU A 31 1.30 -7.28 1.51
N LYS A 32 1.02 -8.00 2.61
CA LYS A 32 0.92 -9.47 2.57
C LYS A 32 -0.28 -9.90 1.73
N LEU A 33 -0.11 -10.92 0.91
CA LEU A 33 -1.16 -11.45 0.04
C LEU A 33 -2.05 -12.46 0.79
N ASP A 34 -2.47 -12.13 2.00
CA ASP A 34 -3.52 -12.83 2.74
C ASP A 34 -4.90 -12.23 2.40
N ARG A 35 -5.94 -13.06 2.47
CA ARG A 35 -7.26 -12.70 1.94
C ARG A 35 -7.87 -11.46 2.64
N PRO A 36 -7.92 -11.38 3.99
CA PRO A 36 -8.43 -10.21 4.67
C PRO A 36 -7.67 -8.93 4.31
N ALA A 37 -6.33 -8.97 4.31
CA ALA A 37 -5.53 -7.79 3.98
C ALA A 37 -5.77 -7.32 2.54
N MET A 38 -5.83 -8.24 1.57
CA MET A 38 -6.11 -7.89 0.18
C MET A 38 -7.51 -7.29 0.00
N GLU A 39 -8.53 -7.81 0.67
CA GLU A 39 -9.91 -7.30 0.57
C GLU A 39 -10.02 -5.87 1.14
N PHE A 40 -9.50 -5.62 2.35
CA PHE A 40 -9.48 -4.26 2.91
C PHE A 40 -8.68 -3.28 2.05
N PHE A 41 -7.52 -3.71 1.56
CA PHE A 41 -6.64 -2.87 0.76
C PHE A 41 -7.27 -2.53 -0.61
N ASP A 42 -7.90 -3.50 -1.27
CA ASP A 42 -8.63 -3.27 -2.52
C ASP A 42 -9.77 -2.27 -2.36
N GLU A 43 -10.58 -2.41 -1.31
CA GLU A 43 -11.69 -1.48 -1.05
C GLU A 43 -11.18 -0.06 -0.89
N VAL A 44 -10.09 0.14 -0.13
CA VAL A 44 -9.52 1.49 0.05
C VAL A 44 -8.90 2.02 -1.24
N VAL A 45 -8.20 1.18 -2.03
CA VAL A 45 -7.66 1.60 -3.33
C VAL A 45 -8.80 2.00 -4.28
N HIS A 46 -9.91 1.27 -4.27
CA HIS A 46 -11.08 1.61 -5.06
C HIS A 46 -11.72 2.92 -4.61
N ASP A 47 -11.89 3.13 -3.31
CA ASP A 47 -12.49 4.35 -2.76
C ASP A 47 -11.64 5.60 -3.05
N ILE A 48 -10.31 5.46 -3.07
CA ILE A 48 -9.39 6.59 -3.29
C ILE A 48 -9.11 6.83 -4.78
N TYR A 49 -8.89 5.76 -5.55
CA TYR A 49 -8.39 5.84 -6.93
C TYR A 49 -9.39 5.35 -7.98
N GLY A 50 -10.55 4.81 -7.58
CA GLY A 50 -11.59 4.33 -8.49
C GLY A 50 -11.29 2.97 -9.13
N GLU A 51 -10.21 2.29 -8.73
CA GLU A 51 -9.71 1.08 -9.38
C GLU A 51 -9.75 -0.13 -8.46
N ARG A 52 -10.16 -1.28 -9.00
CA ARG A 52 -10.14 -2.56 -8.28
C ARG A 52 -8.85 -3.28 -8.60
N ILE A 53 -8.10 -3.62 -7.56
CA ILE A 53 -6.80 -4.28 -7.67
C ILE A 53 -6.80 -5.71 -7.12
N LEU A 54 -7.85 -6.14 -6.41
CA LEU A 54 -7.98 -7.48 -5.84
C LEU A 54 -7.70 -8.60 -6.87
N PRO A 55 -8.21 -8.56 -8.11
CA PRO A 55 -7.89 -9.61 -9.09
C PRO A 55 -6.39 -9.71 -9.40
N HIS A 56 -5.68 -8.59 -9.39
CA HIS A 56 -4.24 -8.54 -9.63
C HIS A 56 -3.44 -9.04 -8.42
N LEU A 57 -3.88 -8.72 -7.20
CA LEU A 57 -3.29 -9.26 -5.97
C LEU A 57 -3.47 -10.78 -5.88
N ILE A 58 -4.64 -11.29 -6.27
CA ILE A 58 -4.92 -12.73 -6.37
C ILE A 58 -4.01 -13.39 -7.40
N ASP A 59 -3.80 -12.77 -8.56
CA ASP A 59 -2.87 -13.30 -9.57
C ASP A 59 -1.46 -13.42 -9.00
N GLN A 60 -0.94 -12.40 -8.33
CA GLN A 60 0.39 -12.46 -7.71
C GLN A 60 0.48 -13.62 -6.71
N LYS A 61 -0.56 -13.82 -5.90
CA LYS A 61 -0.63 -14.95 -4.97
C LYS A 61 -0.63 -16.31 -5.68
N ILE A 62 -1.43 -16.46 -6.74
CA ILE A 62 -1.51 -17.70 -7.55
C ILE A 62 -0.14 -17.98 -8.20
N LEU A 63 0.57 -16.93 -8.59
CA LEU A 63 1.92 -16.99 -9.14
C LEU A 63 3.01 -17.23 -8.09
N GLY A 64 2.63 -17.44 -6.82
CA GLY A 64 3.54 -17.87 -5.75
C GLY A 64 4.18 -16.74 -4.96
N LEU A 65 3.70 -15.49 -5.08
CA LEU A 65 4.17 -14.40 -4.25
C LEU A 65 3.45 -14.40 -2.89
N ASP A 66 4.20 -14.12 -1.83
CA ASP A 66 3.66 -13.92 -0.47
C ASP A 66 3.25 -12.46 -0.23
N GLU A 67 3.75 -11.55 -1.06
CA GLU A 67 3.72 -10.10 -0.87
C GLU A 67 3.47 -9.40 -2.20
N MET A 68 2.76 -8.27 -2.15
CA MET A 68 2.50 -7.45 -3.33
C MET A 68 3.81 -6.90 -3.90
N ASP A 69 4.11 -7.23 -5.17
CA ASP A 69 5.20 -6.63 -5.93
C ASP A 69 4.67 -5.49 -6.80
N PRO A 70 5.13 -4.23 -6.59
CA PRO A 70 4.66 -3.09 -7.36
C PRO A 70 5.05 -3.13 -8.85
N ARG A 71 6.12 -3.84 -9.23
CA ARG A 71 6.51 -4.01 -10.64
C ARG A 71 5.51 -4.91 -11.34
N LEU A 72 5.12 -6.03 -10.73
CA LEU A 72 4.06 -6.86 -11.28
C LEU A 72 2.72 -6.11 -11.32
N LEU A 73 2.41 -5.32 -10.29
CA LEU A 73 1.20 -4.52 -10.28
C LEU A 73 1.16 -3.51 -11.46
N LEU A 74 2.31 -2.91 -11.82
CA LEU A 74 2.44 -2.05 -13.00
C LEU A 74 2.08 -2.77 -14.31
N ALA A 75 2.52 -4.02 -14.45
CA ALA A 75 2.24 -4.85 -15.62
C ALA A 75 0.79 -5.31 -15.66
N GLN A 76 0.24 -5.72 -14.51
CA GLN A 76 -1.09 -6.30 -14.35
C GLN A 76 -2.21 -5.28 -14.52
N LEU A 77 -2.02 -4.05 -14.04
CA LEU A 77 -3.03 -3.01 -14.15
C LEU A 77 -3.18 -2.53 -15.60
N PRO A 78 -4.41 -2.20 -16.05
CA PRO A 78 -4.63 -1.53 -17.32
C PRO A 78 -3.74 -0.30 -17.48
N LEU A 79 -3.32 0.01 -18.72
CA LEU A 79 -2.36 1.11 -18.96
C LEU A 79 -2.83 2.46 -18.41
N LYS A 80 -4.14 2.74 -18.44
CA LYS A 80 -4.73 3.96 -17.87
C LYS A 80 -4.62 4.06 -16.34
N SER A 81 -4.49 2.92 -15.66
CA SER A 81 -4.55 2.77 -14.20
C SER A 81 -3.19 2.40 -13.60
N SER A 82 -2.20 2.12 -14.43
CA SER A 82 -0.88 1.65 -14.00
C SER A 82 -0.09 2.70 -13.20
N TYR A 83 -0.53 3.96 -13.19
CA TYR A 83 0.02 5.00 -12.31
C TYR A 83 -0.08 4.61 -10.82
N ILE A 84 -1.07 3.79 -10.43
CA ILE A 84 -1.28 3.34 -9.05
C ILE A 84 -0.08 2.55 -8.54
N ALA A 85 0.59 1.77 -9.39
CA ALA A 85 1.80 1.06 -9.01
C ALA A 85 2.90 2.02 -8.51
N PHE A 86 3.07 3.18 -9.15
CA PHE A 86 4.03 4.20 -8.73
C PHE A 86 3.63 4.93 -7.43
N LEU A 87 2.33 4.95 -7.10
CA LEU A 87 1.83 5.50 -5.82
C LEU A 87 1.99 4.49 -4.67
N LEU A 88 2.11 3.21 -4.98
CA LEU A 88 2.27 2.13 -4.01
C LEU A 88 3.62 1.42 -4.17
N PRO A 89 4.77 2.12 -4.10
CA PRO A 89 6.10 1.51 -4.22
C PRO A 89 6.46 0.84 -2.89
N TYR A 90 5.59 -0.04 -2.36
CA TYR A 90 5.72 -0.57 -1.01
C TYR A 90 6.72 -1.72 -1.00
N VAL A 91 8.00 -1.38 -0.87
CA VAL A 91 9.13 -2.32 -0.81
C VAL A 91 9.91 -2.20 0.51
N GLY A 92 9.42 -1.39 1.45
CA GLY A 92 10.06 -1.17 2.72
C GLY A 92 9.99 -2.37 3.66
N ARG A 93 10.45 -2.19 4.91
CA ARG A 93 10.32 -3.17 5.99
C ARG A 93 9.44 -2.61 7.08
N ALA A 94 8.74 -3.49 7.81
CA ALA A 94 8.04 -3.08 9.02
C ALA A 94 9.09 -2.59 10.04
N GLY A 95 9.04 -1.31 10.35
CA GLY A 95 9.91 -0.63 11.31
C GLY A 95 9.05 0.20 12.27
N ARG A 96 9.68 0.80 13.29
CA ARG A 96 8.94 1.52 14.35
C ARG A 96 8.26 2.80 13.85
N CYS A 97 8.79 3.45 12.80
CA CYS A 97 8.26 4.69 12.23
C CYS A 97 8.11 4.58 10.71
N ILE A 98 6.89 4.47 10.21
CA ILE A 98 6.53 4.28 8.81
C ILE A 98 5.82 5.53 8.27
N ASN A 99 6.25 5.99 7.09
CA ASN A 99 5.65 7.11 6.39
C ASN A 99 4.22 6.77 5.95
N ALA A 100 3.32 7.74 6.04
CA ALA A 100 1.92 7.61 5.65
C ALA A 100 1.69 7.74 4.12
N TYR A 101 2.68 7.54 3.27
CA TYR A 101 2.54 7.70 1.82
C TYR A 101 1.86 6.47 1.17
N PRO A 102 0.98 6.64 0.16
CA PRO A 102 0.41 7.92 -0.27
C PRO A 102 -0.69 8.40 0.70
N THR A 103 -1.29 7.48 1.47
CA THR A 103 -2.24 7.79 2.55
C THR A 103 -1.96 6.95 3.80
N ALA A 104 -2.30 7.51 4.97
CA ALA A 104 -2.12 6.85 6.25
C ALA A 104 -2.88 5.51 6.32
N VAL A 105 -4.04 5.41 5.65
CA VAL A 105 -4.85 4.20 5.61
C VAL A 105 -4.16 3.07 4.86
N LEU A 106 -3.66 3.32 3.63
CA LEU A 106 -3.01 2.29 2.84
C LEU A 106 -1.72 1.80 3.51
N ALA A 107 -0.92 2.72 4.03
CA ALA A 107 0.30 2.38 4.78
C ALA A 107 -0.03 1.55 6.04
N SER A 108 -1.10 1.91 6.76
CA SER A 108 -1.54 1.18 7.96
C SER A 108 -2.04 -0.23 7.67
N LEU A 109 -2.82 -0.42 6.60
CA LEU A 109 -3.26 -1.76 6.18
C LEU A 109 -2.06 -2.64 5.78
N ALA A 110 -1.09 -2.08 5.06
CA ALA A 110 0.14 -2.78 4.72
C ALA A 110 0.94 -3.18 5.97
N VAL A 111 1.06 -2.30 6.97
CA VAL A 111 1.70 -2.61 8.25
C VAL A 111 0.93 -3.67 9.04
N LEU A 112 -0.39 -3.54 9.18
CA LEU A 112 -1.22 -4.52 9.90
C LEU A 112 -1.18 -5.90 9.25
N SER A 113 -1.05 -5.97 7.92
CA SER A 113 -0.88 -7.25 7.20
C SER A 113 0.36 -8.03 7.63
N ARG A 114 1.32 -7.38 8.31
CA ARG A 114 2.52 -8.02 8.89
C ARG A 114 2.30 -8.62 10.28
N GLY A 115 1.08 -8.57 10.83
CA GLY A 115 0.77 -9.13 12.15
C GLY A 115 1.26 -8.28 13.31
N VAL A 116 1.43 -6.98 13.11
CA VAL A 116 1.76 -6.01 14.17
C VAL A 116 0.65 -5.99 15.22
N ARG A 117 1.02 -6.05 16.51
CA ARG A 117 0.06 -6.16 17.63
C ARG A 117 -0.34 -4.82 18.21
N SER A 118 0.41 -3.77 17.97
CA SER A 118 0.06 -2.40 18.37
C SER A 118 0.53 -1.38 17.35
N LEU A 119 -0.39 -0.51 16.93
CA LEU A 119 -0.19 0.48 15.89
C LEU A 119 -0.72 1.84 16.35
N ALA A 120 0.05 2.90 16.11
CA ALA A 120 -0.44 4.26 16.11
C ALA A 120 -0.51 4.82 14.69
N VAL A 121 -1.61 5.47 14.34
CA VAL A 121 -1.82 6.07 13.01
C VAL A 121 -2.12 7.54 13.14
N ASP A 122 -1.29 8.36 12.49
CA ASP A 122 -1.44 9.80 12.43
C ASP A 122 -2.31 10.20 11.23
N VAL A 123 -3.56 10.54 11.54
CA VAL A 123 -4.60 10.93 10.58
C VAL A 123 -4.94 12.42 10.70
N ARG A 124 -4.03 13.24 11.25
CA ARG A 124 -4.27 14.68 11.39
C ARG A 124 -4.50 15.40 10.05
N TRP A 125 -4.00 14.84 8.95
CA TRP A 125 -4.14 15.40 7.61
C TRP A 125 -5.28 14.78 6.78
N ASP A 126 -5.54 13.48 6.93
CA ASP A 126 -6.61 12.77 6.22
C ASP A 126 -7.06 11.56 7.06
N ASP A 127 -8.35 11.55 7.44
CA ASP A 127 -8.99 10.48 8.21
C ASP A 127 -9.91 9.60 7.35
N ARG A 128 -10.00 9.85 6.03
CA ARG A 128 -10.84 9.06 5.13
C ARG A 128 -10.39 7.61 5.10
N GLY A 129 -11.33 6.68 5.26
CA GLY A 129 -11.07 5.24 5.23
C GLY A 129 -10.52 4.67 6.55
N ILE A 130 -10.33 5.47 7.61
CA ILE A 130 -9.75 4.99 8.88
C ILE A 130 -10.61 3.91 9.56
N ALA A 131 -11.91 3.87 9.28
CA ALA A 131 -12.80 2.80 9.71
C ALA A 131 -12.32 1.40 9.22
N LYS A 132 -11.73 1.32 8.03
CA LYS A 132 -11.18 0.06 7.48
C LYS A 132 -9.93 -0.40 8.24
N VAL A 133 -9.06 0.54 8.63
CA VAL A 133 -7.91 0.24 9.50
C VAL A 133 -8.38 -0.27 10.86
N SER A 134 -9.38 0.37 11.45
CA SER A 134 -9.97 -0.07 12.72
C SER A 134 -10.59 -1.46 12.61
N GLN A 135 -11.32 -1.75 11.54
CA GLN A 135 -11.90 -3.08 11.27
C GLN A 135 -10.81 -4.15 11.14
N MET A 136 -9.76 -3.90 10.34
CA MET A 136 -8.66 -4.84 10.19
C MET A 136 -7.91 -5.06 11.51
N ALA A 137 -7.61 -3.99 12.26
CA ALA A 137 -6.95 -4.08 13.55
C ALA A 137 -7.78 -4.92 14.55
N MET A 138 -9.09 -4.72 14.60
CA MET A 138 -10.00 -5.53 15.42
C MET A 138 -9.98 -7.01 14.99
N GLN A 139 -10.00 -7.29 13.69
CA GLN A 139 -10.01 -8.65 13.17
C GLN A 139 -8.74 -9.43 13.53
N ILE A 140 -7.58 -8.77 13.54
CA ILE A 140 -6.30 -9.41 13.91
C ILE A 140 -5.96 -9.28 15.41
N GLY A 141 -6.84 -8.64 16.21
CA GLY A 141 -6.62 -8.43 17.64
C GLY A 141 -5.52 -7.41 17.97
N ALA A 142 -5.20 -6.50 17.04
CA ALA A 142 -4.21 -5.46 17.24
C ALA A 142 -4.78 -4.25 18.00
N LYS A 143 -3.99 -3.67 18.90
CA LYS A 143 -4.31 -2.41 19.55
C LYS A 143 -4.07 -1.24 18.59
N LEU A 144 -5.06 -0.35 18.49
CA LEU A 144 -5.00 0.81 17.60
C LEU A 144 -5.13 2.13 18.38
N GLN A 145 -4.16 3.03 18.14
CA GLN A 145 -4.18 4.42 18.55
C GLN A 145 -4.32 5.32 17.31
N LEU A 146 -5.31 6.21 17.30
CA LEU A 146 -5.51 7.15 16.20
C LEU A 146 -5.17 8.56 16.68
N ILE A 147 -4.30 9.27 15.98
CA ILE A 147 -3.96 10.67 16.28
C ILE A 147 -4.70 11.56 15.29
N ALA A 148 -5.63 12.37 15.77
CA ALA A 148 -6.55 13.15 14.95
C ALA A 148 -6.69 14.58 15.49
N VAL A 149 -7.18 15.49 14.65
CA VAL A 149 -7.43 16.90 15.04
C VAL A 149 -8.80 17.13 15.68
N ARG A 150 -9.66 16.10 15.69
CA ARG A 150 -11.05 16.08 16.16
C ARG A 150 -11.48 14.67 16.56
N PRO A 151 -12.51 14.49 17.41
CA PRO A 151 -13.10 13.18 17.67
C PRO A 151 -13.54 12.50 16.37
N LEU A 152 -13.26 11.21 16.26
CA LEU A 152 -13.67 10.37 15.14
C LEU A 152 -14.92 9.59 15.54
N ASP A 153 -15.78 9.30 14.56
CA ASP A 153 -16.95 8.45 14.75
C ASP A 153 -16.54 6.97 14.76
N LEU A 154 -15.76 6.60 15.77
CA LEU A 154 -15.22 5.27 15.98
C LEU A 154 -15.27 4.92 17.47
N PRO A 155 -15.45 3.63 17.82
CA PRO A 155 -15.39 3.21 19.21
C PRO A 155 -13.99 3.41 19.78
N GLY A 156 -13.92 3.90 21.01
CA GLY A 156 -12.67 4.00 21.75
C GLY A 156 -12.64 5.16 22.74
N GLU A 157 -11.71 5.08 23.68
CA GLU A 157 -11.44 6.15 24.62
C GLU A 157 -10.82 7.36 23.91
N ILE A 158 -11.26 8.55 24.29
CA ILE A 158 -10.79 9.83 23.76
C ILE A 158 -9.78 10.42 24.75
N PHE A 159 -8.63 10.83 24.22
CA PHE A 159 -7.57 11.53 24.93
C PHE A 159 -7.37 12.88 24.26
N VAL A 160 -7.24 13.95 25.02
CA VAL A 160 -7.12 15.32 24.51
C VAL A 160 -5.85 15.94 25.04
N THR A 161 -4.99 16.34 24.11
CA THR A 161 -3.71 16.96 24.46
C THR A 161 -3.88 18.43 24.83
N GLU A 162 -2.90 19.00 25.53
CA GLU A 162 -2.83 20.43 25.84
C GLU A 162 -2.63 21.30 24.60
N LYS A 163 -2.16 20.72 23.48
CA LYS A 163 -1.95 21.43 22.21
C LYS A 163 -3.25 21.74 21.48
N VAL A 164 -4.37 21.16 21.91
CA VAL A 164 -5.70 21.48 21.37
C VAL A 164 -6.15 22.85 21.90
N PRO A 165 -6.52 23.81 21.02
CA PRO A 165 -6.99 25.12 21.45
C PRO A 165 -8.15 25.05 22.45
N PHE A 166 -8.10 25.91 23.47
CA PHE A 166 -9.04 25.89 24.60
C PHE A 166 -10.52 25.83 24.18
N TYR A 167 -10.91 26.59 23.15
CA TYR A 167 -12.30 26.65 22.69
C TYR A 167 -12.81 25.32 22.10
N LEU A 168 -11.94 24.51 21.48
CA LEU A 168 -12.27 23.15 21.03
C LEU A 168 -12.22 22.18 22.19
N ARG A 169 -11.17 22.30 23.01
CA ARG A 169 -10.92 21.45 24.17
C ARG A 169 -12.11 21.45 25.14
N ARG A 170 -12.68 22.63 25.39
CA ARG A 170 -13.85 22.82 26.27
C ARG A 170 -15.07 22.01 25.83
N ARG A 171 -15.24 21.77 24.53
CA ARG A 171 -16.35 20.96 24.00
C ARG A 171 -16.16 19.47 24.21
N ILE A 172 -14.93 19.01 24.45
CA ILE A 172 -14.59 17.59 24.57
C ILE A 172 -14.40 17.20 26.04
N VAL A 173 -13.65 17.99 26.82
CA VAL A 173 -13.23 17.66 28.20
C VAL A 173 -13.50 18.78 29.22
N GLY A 174 -14.35 19.75 28.87
CA GLY A 174 -14.74 20.83 29.78
C GLY A 174 -13.57 21.73 30.20
N LEU A 175 -13.44 21.98 31.51
CA LEU A 175 -12.41 22.88 32.08
C LEU A 175 -11.13 22.16 32.51
N ALA A 176 -11.01 20.86 32.21
CA ALA A 176 -9.83 20.08 32.57
C ALA A 176 -8.56 20.65 31.92
N ARG A 177 -7.44 20.71 32.67
CA ARG A 177 -6.15 21.29 32.25
C ARG A 177 -5.11 20.20 31.97
N GLY A 178 -4.13 20.51 31.12
CA GLY A 178 -3.06 19.58 30.73
C GLY A 178 -3.54 18.50 29.76
N ASP A 179 -2.75 17.46 29.55
CA ASP A 179 -3.16 16.28 28.77
C ASP A 179 -4.14 15.42 29.58
N VAL A 180 -5.34 15.14 29.06
CA VAL A 180 -6.40 14.44 29.81
C VAL A 180 -7.18 13.44 28.96
N ASP A 181 -7.80 12.46 29.60
CA ASP A 181 -8.79 11.58 28.96
C ASP A 181 -10.21 12.21 28.90
N GLY A 182 -11.18 11.48 28.33
CA GLY A 182 -12.58 11.91 28.23
C GLY A 182 -13.28 12.08 29.58
N ALA A 183 -12.74 11.52 30.67
CA ALA A 183 -13.22 11.71 32.04
C ALA A 183 -12.50 12.87 32.76
N GLY A 184 -11.55 13.55 32.10
CA GLY A 184 -10.78 14.64 32.67
C GLY A 184 -9.60 14.19 33.56
N ARG A 185 -9.26 12.90 33.57
CA ARG A 185 -8.09 12.38 34.29
C ARG A 185 -6.84 12.71 33.51
N GLN A 186 -5.79 13.17 34.19
CA GLN A 186 -4.53 13.51 33.54
C GLN A 186 -3.80 12.26 33.04
N PHE A 187 -3.15 12.38 31.89
CA PHE A 187 -2.20 11.39 31.39
C PHE A 187 -0.92 12.09 30.93
N ALA A 188 0.18 11.35 30.86
CA ALA A 188 1.45 11.85 30.35
C ALA A 188 1.67 11.27 28.94
N PRO A 189 1.62 12.08 27.87
CA PRO A 189 1.81 11.56 26.52
C PRO A 189 3.26 11.11 26.31
N LEU A 190 3.42 9.96 25.66
CA LEU A 190 4.71 9.53 25.14
C LEU A 190 4.97 10.26 23.82
N ILE A 191 6.04 11.05 23.77
CA ILE A 191 6.46 11.73 22.56
C ILE A 191 7.37 10.79 21.78
N VAL A 192 6.93 10.41 20.58
CA VAL A 192 7.77 9.60 19.69
C VAL A 192 8.87 10.50 19.16
N ARG A 193 10.09 10.27 19.64
CA ARG A 193 11.27 10.84 19.01
C ARG A 193 11.47 10.10 17.70
N LEU A 194 11.32 10.83 16.61
CA LEU A 194 11.63 10.34 15.27
C LEU A 194 13.12 9.99 15.24
N GLN A 195 13.48 8.77 15.64
CA GLN A 195 14.77 8.23 15.23
C GLN A 195 14.71 8.20 13.70
N GLU A 196 15.74 8.74 13.05
CA GLU A 196 15.81 8.93 11.59
C GLU A 196 15.90 7.59 10.80
N GLU A 197 15.46 6.50 11.41
CA GLU A 197 15.54 5.17 10.85
C GLU A 197 14.45 4.98 9.80
N GLY A 198 14.88 4.65 8.59
CA GLY A 198 14.02 4.44 7.45
C GLY A 198 14.60 5.10 6.21
N THR A 199 14.96 4.27 5.23
CA THR A 199 15.35 4.70 3.90
C THR A 199 14.20 4.46 2.93
N TRP A 200 14.10 5.35 1.93
CA TRP A 200 13.20 5.14 0.80
C TRP A 200 13.99 4.45 -0.31
N GLU A 201 13.65 3.21 -0.59
CA GLU A 201 14.25 2.45 -1.68
C GLU A 201 13.41 2.68 -2.95
N PRO A 202 14.01 3.23 -4.02
CA PRO A 202 13.30 3.40 -5.27
C PRO A 202 13.02 2.02 -5.89
N VAL A 203 11.81 1.85 -6.42
CA VAL A 203 11.49 0.67 -7.22
C VAL A 203 12.04 0.87 -8.62
N ASP A 204 12.91 -0.04 -9.05
CA ASP A 204 13.40 -0.06 -10.42
C ASP A 204 12.35 -0.68 -11.36
N TYR A 205 11.48 0.18 -11.88
CA TYR A 205 10.46 -0.21 -12.86
C TYR A 205 11.06 -0.56 -14.24
N GLY A 206 12.34 -0.29 -14.49
CA GLY A 206 13.04 -0.77 -15.68
C GLY A 206 13.19 -2.30 -15.69
N LEU A 207 13.17 -2.94 -14.51
CA LEU A 207 13.21 -4.41 -14.35
C LEU A 207 11.82 -5.08 -14.41
N VAL A 208 10.78 -4.37 -14.82
CA VAL A 208 9.42 -4.94 -14.82
C VAL A 208 9.30 -6.16 -15.74
N LEU A 209 9.93 -6.14 -16.92
CA LEU A 209 9.91 -7.26 -17.85
C LEU A 209 10.69 -8.45 -17.31
N ASP A 210 11.84 -8.20 -16.68
CA ASP A 210 12.62 -9.24 -16.00
C ASP A 210 11.79 -9.91 -14.90
N LYS A 211 11.02 -9.11 -14.14
CA LYS A 211 10.14 -9.64 -13.11
C LYS A 211 8.99 -10.48 -13.68
N ILE A 212 8.41 -10.07 -14.82
CA ILE A 212 7.40 -10.88 -15.52
C ILE A 212 8.02 -12.19 -16.02
N ALA A 213 9.22 -12.14 -16.61
CA ALA A 213 9.92 -13.31 -17.09
C ALA A 213 10.22 -14.30 -15.96
N GLU A 214 10.73 -13.80 -14.82
CA GLU A 214 11.00 -14.56 -13.61
C GLU A 214 9.74 -15.31 -13.14
N VAL A 215 8.63 -14.57 -12.96
CA VAL A 215 7.42 -15.11 -12.34
C VAL A 215 6.63 -16.02 -13.27
N LEU A 216 6.64 -15.74 -14.58
CA LEU A 216 6.04 -16.63 -15.57
C LEU A 216 6.97 -17.78 -15.96
N GLY A 217 8.26 -17.75 -15.62
CA GLY A 217 9.24 -18.74 -16.08
C GLY A 217 9.49 -18.68 -17.59
N LEU A 218 9.58 -17.46 -18.14
CA LEU A 218 9.92 -17.20 -19.55
C LEU A 218 11.43 -17.00 -19.71
N ARG A 219 11.95 -17.20 -20.93
CA ARG A 219 13.33 -16.83 -21.25
C ARG A 219 13.44 -15.30 -21.30
N GLU A 220 14.57 -14.75 -20.85
CA GLU A 220 14.80 -13.29 -20.82
C GLU A 220 14.62 -12.62 -22.19
N SER A 221 15.00 -13.31 -23.27
CA SER A 221 14.91 -12.77 -24.64
C SER A 221 13.49 -12.73 -25.22
N VAL A 222 12.50 -13.37 -24.59
CA VAL A 222 11.15 -13.53 -25.16
C VAL A 222 10.50 -12.19 -25.49
N PHE A 223 10.63 -11.18 -24.63
CA PHE A 223 9.97 -9.89 -24.86
C PHE A 223 10.60 -9.12 -26.02
N ASN A 224 11.92 -9.16 -26.17
CA ASN A 224 12.62 -8.55 -27.29
C ASN A 224 12.26 -9.27 -28.60
N GLU A 225 12.30 -10.60 -28.62
CA GLU A 225 11.91 -11.43 -29.77
C GLU A 225 10.45 -11.14 -30.19
N LEU A 226 9.52 -10.99 -29.24
CA LEU A 226 8.13 -10.64 -29.53
C LEU A 226 7.98 -9.26 -30.18
N VAL A 227 8.74 -8.26 -29.72
CA VAL A 227 8.70 -6.90 -30.28
C VAL A 227 9.36 -6.80 -31.64
N GLU A 228 10.51 -7.45 -31.85
CA GLU A 228 11.19 -7.48 -33.15
C GLU A 228 10.31 -8.11 -34.24
N LEU A 229 9.59 -9.18 -33.90
CA LEU A 229 8.66 -9.83 -34.81
C LEU A 229 7.40 -8.98 -35.06
N GLY A 230 6.95 -8.22 -34.06
CA GLY A 230 5.78 -7.34 -34.06
C GLY A 230 4.43 -8.08 -34.11
N HIS A 231 4.35 -9.13 -34.94
CA HIS A 231 3.23 -10.05 -35.08
C HIS A 231 3.78 -11.47 -35.08
N VAL A 232 3.16 -12.36 -34.29
CA VAL A 232 3.59 -13.74 -34.14
C VAL A 232 2.43 -14.69 -34.38
N ALA A 233 2.63 -15.66 -35.26
CA ALA A 233 1.66 -16.74 -35.46
C ALA A 233 1.56 -17.59 -34.19
N TYR A 234 0.43 -18.28 -33.98
CA TYR A 234 0.23 -19.13 -32.80
C TYR A 234 1.36 -20.16 -32.59
N ARG A 235 1.83 -20.76 -33.69
CA ARG A 235 2.93 -21.73 -33.68
C ARG A 235 4.25 -21.10 -33.24
N SER A 236 4.53 -19.87 -33.68
CA SER A 236 5.74 -19.13 -33.33
C SER A 236 5.80 -18.83 -31.82
N VAL A 237 4.66 -18.59 -31.17
CA VAL A 237 4.62 -18.39 -29.71
C VAL A 237 5.03 -19.66 -28.95
N VAL A 238 4.62 -20.84 -29.44
CA VAL A 238 5.05 -22.13 -28.89
C VAL A 238 6.55 -22.35 -29.15
N ASP A 239 7.04 -22.00 -30.34
CA ASP A 239 8.46 -22.12 -30.71
C ASP A 239 9.35 -21.21 -29.83
N LEU A 240 8.82 -20.07 -29.35
CA LEU A 240 9.49 -19.21 -28.35
C LEU A 240 9.58 -19.84 -26.94
N GLY A 241 8.96 -21.00 -26.73
CA GLY A 241 8.91 -21.71 -25.46
C GLY A 241 7.79 -21.26 -24.53
N VAL A 242 6.82 -20.48 -25.03
CA VAL A 242 5.68 -19.99 -24.22
C VAL A 242 4.62 -21.07 -24.10
N ARG A 243 4.36 -21.50 -22.87
CA ARG A 243 3.32 -22.49 -22.51
C ARG A 243 1.93 -21.84 -22.53
N PRO A 244 0.85 -22.63 -22.72
CA PRO A 244 -0.51 -22.10 -22.78
C PRO A 244 -0.91 -21.22 -21.59
N TRP A 245 -0.55 -21.60 -20.37
CA TRP A 245 -0.87 -20.81 -19.17
C TRP A 245 -0.09 -19.50 -19.11
N GLN A 246 1.15 -19.47 -19.59
CA GLN A 246 1.95 -18.23 -19.67
C GLN A 246 1.33 -17.29 -20.70
N LEU A 247 0.94 -17.83 -21.87
CA LEU A 247 0.24 -17.08 -22.90
C LEU A 247 -1.06 -16.47 -22.37
N SER A 248 -1.84 -17.21 -21.56
CA SER A 248 -3.04 -16.65 -20.91
C SER A 248 -2.74 -15.42 -20.06
N TYR A 249 -1.61 -15.39 -19.32
CA TYR A 249 -1.20 -14.20 -18.57
C TYR A 249 -0.71 -13.07 -19.48
N LEU A 250 0.05 -13.38 -20.54
CA LEU A 250 0.48 -12.38 -21.51
C LEU A 250 -0.71 -11.67 -22.18
N LEU A 251 -1.78 -12.42 -22.48
CA LEU A 251 -3.04 -11.86 -22.98
C LEU A 251 -3.80 -11.10 -21.89
N LYS A 252 -3.91 -11.68 -20.69
CA LYS A 252 -4.64 -11.07 -19.56
C LYS A 252 -4.08 -9.71 -19.16
N TRP A 253 -2.76 -9.53 -19.25
CA TRP A 253 -2.07 -8.28 -18.89
C TRP A 253 -1.84 -7.36 -20.08
N ASP A 254 -2.54 -7.59 -21.20
CA ASP A 254 -2.46 -6.81 -22.44
C ASP A 254 -1.03 -6.69 -23.02
N LEU A 255 -0.14 -7.64 -22.70
CA LEU A 255 1.22 -7.69 -23.26
C LEU A 255 1.18 -8.19 -24.71
N LEU A 256 0.25 -9.10 -24.99
CA LEU A 256 -0.10 -9.54 -26.32
C LEU A 256 -1.59 -9.30 -26.59
N GLU A 257 -1.92 -9.00 -27.83
CA GLU A 257 -3.30 -8.81 -28.28
C GLU A 257 -3.65 -9.85 -29.36
N PRO A 258 -4.80 -10.54 -29.26
CA PRO A 258 -5.20 -11.52 -30.26
C PRO A 258 -5.57 -10.85 -31.59
N ILE A 259 -5.13 -11.45 -32.69
CA ILE A 259 -5.45 -11.06 -34.06
C ILE A 259 -5.80 -12.29 -34.90
N ALA A 260 -6.29 -12.09 -36.11
CA ALA A 260 -6.46 -13.19 -37.05
C ALA A 260 -5.12 -13.91 -37.31
N GLY A 261 -5.05 -15.20 -36.97
CA GLY A 261 -3.87 -16.05 -37.21
C GLY A 261 -2.79 -16.03 -36.13
N GLY A 262 -2.94 -15.26 -35.05
CA GLY A 262 -1.94 -15.22 -33.98
C GLY A 262 -2.12 -14.06 -33.01
N PHE A 263 -1.01 -13.42 -32.68
CA PHE A 263 -0.94 -12.34 -31.70
C PHE A 263 -0.09 -11.19 -32.23
N ARG A 264 -0.40 -9.98 -31.80
CA ARG A 264 0.48 -8.82 -31.95
C ARG A 264 0.95 -8.33 -30.59
N VAL A 265 2.02 -7.56 -30.58
CA VAL A 265 2.48 -6.87 -29.38
C VAL A 265 1.44 -5.85 -28.92
N GLY A 266 1.07 -5.93 -27.64
CA GLY A 266 0.14 -5.01 -27.02
C GLY A 266 0.80 -3.69 -26.63
N ARG A 267 -0.01 -2.63 -26.50
CA ARG A 267 0.49 -1.30 -26.11
C ARG A 267 1.19 -1.31 -24.75
N LYS A 268 0.76 -2.20 -23.83
CA LYS A 268 1.41 -2.35 -22.52
C LYS A 268 2.85 -2.83 -22.68
N LEU A 269 3.11 -3.84 -23.51
CA LEU A 269 4.46 -4.37 -23.70
C LEU A 269 5.40 -3.30 -24.30
N LEU A 270 4.95 -2.54 -25.30
CA LEU A 270 5.74 -1.41 -25.85
C LEU A 270 6.07 -0.36 -24.79
N TYR A 271 5.09 -0.01 -23.94
CA TYR A 271 5.31 0.92 -22.84
C TYR A 271 6.37 0.39 -21.86
N LEU A 272 6.28 -0.88 -21.44
CA LEU A 272 7.23 -1.48 -20.51
C LEU A 272 8.65 -1.57 -21.09
N ILE A 273 8.80 -1.86 -22.39
CA ILE A 273 10.10 -1.85 -23.08
C ILE A 273 10.70 -0.44 -23.11
N SER A 274 9.87 0.57 -23.41
CA SER A 274 10.34 1.96 -23.38
C SER A 274 10.80 2.43 -21.99
N LEU A 275 10.33 1.77 -20.91
CA LEU A 275 10.82 2.00 -19.55
C LEU A 275 12.16 1.30 -19.30
N SER A 276 12.37 0.09 -19.82
CA SER A 276 13.63 -0.64 -19.66
C SER A 276 14.78 -0.06 -20.46
N GLU A 277 14.50 0.54 -21.63
CA GLU A 277 15.51 1.16 -22.51
C GLU A 277 15.99 2.54 -22.04
N ARG A 278 15.34 3.17 -21.06
CA ARG A 278 15.74 4.49 -20.50
C ARG A 278 16.90 4.41 -19.50
N ARG A 279 17.70 3.35 -19.56
CA ARG A 279 18.87 3.12 -18.71
C ARG A 279 20.14 3.68 -19.34
#